data_AF-A0A7X8ETW4-F1
#
_entry.id   AF-A0A7X8ETW4-F1
#
_cell.length_a   1.000
_cell.length_b   1.000
_cell.length_c   1.000
_cell.angle_alpha   90.00
_cell.angle_beta   90.00
_cell.angle_gamma   90.00
#
_symmetry.space_group_name_H-M   'P 1'
#
loop_
_entity.id
_entity.type
_entity.pdbx_description
1 polymer ?
#
loop_
_entity_poly.entity_id
_entity_poly.type
_entity_poly.pdbx_seq_one_letter_code
_entity_poly.pdbx_strand_id
1 'polypeptide(L)'
;MNCSKAEKYMMKYMDGEMTEEEAKKLNIHLQQCDKCKCDFLAYEQIMADMEDVPTIFAPADFEHQVMAKVTQLTDTEFHVQYHVRSKIWGHMWGAFTVIFGTGTVIAYYKEPILQSLSHYPHFYDKLPQLASIEQQISMQGHLVYSMGNQVSIALEQMVSNSMDIVVVLLAVLCGVQYYLLHRKSKADRMSRK
;
A
#
# COMPACT_ATOMS: atom_id res chain seq x y z
N MET A 1 24.06 24.96 -2.30
CA MET A 1 23.39 23.72 -1.83
C MET A 1 22.19 24.13 -0.96
N ASN A 2 21.15 23.30 -0.86
CA ASN A 2 20.04 23.52 0.09
C ASN A 2 20.31 22.82 1.44
N CYS A 3 19.64 23.27 2.50
CA CYS A 3 19.92 22.79 3.87
C CYS A 3 19.67 21.28 4.04
N SER A 4 18.63 20.72 3.41
CA SER A 4 18.35 19.29 3.49
C SER A 4 19.46 18.41 2.89
N LYS A 5 20.11 18.86 1.82
CA LYS A 5 21.26 18.14 1.26
C LYS A 5 22.51 18.33 2.11
N ALA A 6 22.65 19.49 2.75
CA ALA A 6 23.73 19.75 3.69
C ALA A 6 23.66 18.79 4.89
N GLU A 7 22.48 18.62 5.49
CA GLU A 7 22.23 17.68 6.58
C GLU A 7 22.64 16.24 6.22
N LYS A 8 22.30 15.77 5.02
CA LYS A 8 22.75 14.45 4.54
C LYS A 8 24.27 14.34 4.43
N TYR A 9 24.94 15.41 4.01
CA TYR A 9 26.41 15.43 3.96
C TYR A 9 27.04 15.52 5.35
N MET A 10 26.40 16.19 6.30
CA MET A 10 26.83 16.18 7.71
C MET A 10 26.79 14.76 8.28
N MET A 11 25.71 14.00 8.04
CA MET A 11 25.61 12.61 8.50
C MET A 11 26.69 11.72 7.89
N LYS A 12 26.90 11.81 6.57
CA LYS A 12 28.01 11.11 5.90
C LYS A 12 29.39 11.44 6.48
N TYR A 13 29.60 12.69 6.91
CA TYR A 13 30.85 13.07 7.57
C TYR A 13 31.00 12.36 8.92
N MET A 14 29.93 12.31 9.72
CA MET A 14 29.95 11.61 11.02
C MET A 14 30.20 10.10 10.84
N ASP A 15 29.65 9.49 9.78
CA ASP A 15 29.85 8.08 9.46
C ASP A 15 31.24 7.78 8.83
N GLY A 16 32.03 8.81 8.49
CA GLY A 16 33.32 8.66 7.81
C GLY A 16 33.21 8.26 6.32
N GLU A 17 32.03 8.40 5.71
CA GLU A 17 31.74 7.98 4.33
C GLU A 17 31.74 9.15 3.32
N MET A 18 32.15 10.34 3.74
CA MET A 18 32.11 11.54 2.89
C MET A 18 33.27 11.62 1.90
N THR A 19 32.97 11.96 0.65
CA THR A 19 34.00 12.19 -0.39
C THR A 19 34.56 13.63 -0.36
N GLU A 20 35.75 13.85 -0.91
CA GLU A 20 36.39 15.18 -0.94
C GLU A 20 35.55 16.23 -1.68
N GLU A 21 34.86 15.85 -2.75
CA GLU A 21 33.97 16.76 -3.47
C GLU A 21 32.74 17.15 -2.64
N GLU A 22 32.17 16.20 -1.90
CA GLU A 22 31.05 16.45 -1.00
C GLU A 22 31.47 17.35 0.15
N ALA A 23 32.67 17.13 0.71
CA ALA A 23 33.27 17.96 1.75
C ALA A 23 33.41 19.43 1.30
N LYS A 24 33.94 19.66 0.09
CA LYS A 24 34.07 21.01 -0.48
C LYS A 24 32.70 21.68 -0.63
N LYS A 25 31.70 20.96 -1.14
CA LYS A 25 30.33 21.46 -1.31
C LYS A 25 29.67 21.78 0.03
N LEU A 26 29.90 20.95 1.06
CA LEU A 26 29.43 21.18 2.42
C LEU A 26 30.07 22.41 3.03
N ASN A 27 31.39 22.54 2.97
CA ASN A 27 32.11 23.68 3.53
C ASN A 27 31.63 25.01 2.94
N ILE A 28 31.46 25.09 1.62
CA ILE A 28 30.88 26.29 0.96
C ILE A 28 29.51 26.64 1.54
N HIS A 29 28.66 25.65 1.81
CA HIS A 29 27.33 25.89 2.38
C HIS A 29 27.40 26.33 3.85
N LEU A 30 28.27 25.75 4.67
CA LEU A 30 28.46 26.13 6.07
C LEU A 30 28.96 27.57 6.22
N GLN A 31 29.73 28.08 5.25
CA GLN A 31 30.14 29.48 5.21
C GLN A 31 29.00 30.45 4.89
N GLN A 32 27.93 29.95 4.26
CA GLN A 32 26.81 30.77 3.76
C GLN A 32 25.53 30.64 4.62
N CYS A 33 25.44 29.62 5.47
CA CYS A 33 24.24 29.29 6.23
C CYS A 33 24.57 29.08 7.71
N ASP A 34 24.27 30.08 8.53
CA ASP A 34 24.55 30.04 9.98
C ASP A 34 23.83 28.90 10.69
N LYS A 35 22.59 28.58 10.29
CA LYS A 35 21.84 27.46 10.87
C LYS A 35 22.59 26.14 10.68
N CYS A 36 22.95 25.81 9.45
CA CYS A 36 23.66 24.58 9.13
C CYS A 36 25.05 24.53 9.80
N LYS A 37 25.71 25.69 9.97
CA LYS A 37 26.96 25.79 10.71
C LYS A 37 26.77 25.47 12.19
N CYS A 38 25.75 26.02 12.83
CA CYS A 38 25.43 25.70 14.23
C CYS A 38 25.10 24.21 14.42
N ASP A 39 24.27 23.65 13.54
CA ASP A 39 23.91 22.23 13.58
C ASP A 39 25.15 21.33 13.43
N PHE A 40 26.05 21.66 12.50
CA PHE A 40 27.30 20.92 12.30
C PHE A 40 28.22 20.96 13.53
N LEU A 41 28.41 22.14 14.13
CA LEU A 41 29.22 22.27 15.35
C LEU A 41 28.62 21.51 16.54
N ALA A 42 27.29 21.48 16.64
CA ALA A 42 26.62 20.70 17.68
C ALA A 42 26.89 19.20 17.52
N TYR A 43 26.89 18.69 16.28
CA TYR A 43 27.25 17.29 16.02
C TYR A 43 28.73 17.00 16.30
N GLU A 44 29.64 17.90 15.92
CA GLU A 44 31.07 17.72 16.24
C GLU A 44 31.33 17.68 17.76
N GLN A 45 30.61 18.52 18.52
CA GLN A 45 30.70 18.49 19.99
C GLN A 45 30.23 17.14 20.55
N ILE A 46 29.10 16.61 20.06
CA ILE A 46 28.59 15.31 20.49
C ILE A 46 29.60 14.19 20.18
N MET A 47 30.22 14.21 19.00
CA MET A 47 31.24 13.23 18.62
C MET A 47 32.46 13.31 19.54
N ALA A 48 32.94 14.52 19.83
CA ALA A 48 34.06 14.72 20.76
C ALA A 48 33.73 14.22 22.17
N ASP A 49 32.53 14.50 22.67
CA ASP A 49 32.08 14.01 23.98
C ASP A 49 31.98 12.47 24.02
N MET A 50 31.74 11.82 22.87
CA MET A 50 31.68 10.37 22.75
C MET A 50 33.08 9.71 22.68
N GLU A 51 34.12 10.43 22.25
CA GLU A 51 35.50 9.89 22.23
C GLU A 51 36.02 9.55 23.63
N ASP A 52 35.55 10.27 24.66
CA ASP A 52 35.92 10.04 26.06
C ASP A 52 35.18 8.86 26.71
N VAL A 53 34.27 8.19 25.97
CA VAL A 53 33.54 7.04 26.49
C VAL A 53 34.47 5.83 26.56
N PRO A 54 34.62 5.19 27.74
CA PRO A 54 35.52 4.04 27.87
C PRO A 54 35.06 2.89 26.98
N THR A 55 36.02 2.31 26.25
CA THR A 55 35.77 1.10 25.46
C THR A 55 35.40 -0.05 26.40
N ILE A 56 34.13 -0.44 26.39
CA ILE A 56 33.64 -1.60 27.13
C ILE A 56 33.79 -2.85 26.25
N PHE A 57 34.54 -3.84 26.74
CA PHE A 57 34.61 -5.14 26.09
C PHE A 57 33.40 -5.97 26.50
N ALA A 58 32.79 -6.64 25.52
CA ALA A 58 31.78 -7.63 25.81
C ALA A 58 32.38 -8.76 26.66
N PRO A 59 31.65 -9.30 27.66
CA PRO A 59 32.07 -10.51 28.36
C PRO A 59 32.34 -11.65 27.38
N ALA A 60 33.30 -12.54 27.69
CA ALA A 60 33.69 -13.65 26.82
C ALA A 60 32.51 -14.53 26.37
N ASP A 61 31.49 -14.67 27.24
CA ASP A 61 30.31 -15.49 26.98
C ASP A 61 29.13 -14.71 26.37
N PHE A 62 29.29 -13.43 26.04
CA PHE A 62 28.19 -12.58 25.56
C PHE A 62 27.54 -13.16 24.31
N GLU A 63 28.35 -13.54 23.31
CA GLU A 63 27.86 -14.13 22.06
C GLU A 63 27.07 -15.41 22.34
N HIS A 64 27.63 -16.32 23.14
CA HIS A 64 26.96 -17.57 23.50
C HIS A 64 25.63 -17.31 24.22
N GLN A 65 25.58 -16.36 25.15
CA GLN A 65 24.36 -16.00 25.88
C GLN A 65 23.30 -15.36 24.98
N VAL A 66 23.69 -14.49 24.04
CA VAL A 66 22.78 -13.88 23.06
C VAL A 66 22.24 -14.96 22.13
N MET A 67 23.10 -15.80 21.56
CA MET A 67 22.69 -16.86 20.64
C MET A 67 21.80 -17.89 21.31
N ALA A 68 22.06 -18.27 22.56
CA ALA A 68 21.18 -19.15 23.33
C ALA A 68 19.76 -18.58 23.49
N LYS A 69 19.64 -17.26 23.70
CA LYS A 69 18.32 -16.59 23.74
C LYS A 69 17.67 -16.51 22.36
N VAL A 70 18.43 -16.23 21.30
CA VAL A 70 17.92 -16.20 19.92
C VAL A 70 17.36 -17.57 19.52
N THR A 71 18.05 -18.67 19.86
CA THR A 71 17.57 -20.04 19.61
C THR A 71 16.33 -20.40 20.44
N GLN A 72 16.12 -19.76 21.60
CA GLN A 72 14.87 -19.92 22.35
C GLN A 72 13.70 -19.18 21.69
N LEU A 73 13.97 -18.11 20.93
CA LEU A 73 12.96 -17.32 20.22
C LEU A 73 12.56 -17.94 18.86
N THR A 74 13.33 -18.88 18.31
CA THR A 74 13.08 -19.41 16.95
C THR A 74 11.80 -20.23 16.79
N ASP A 75 11.14 -20.66 17.87
CA ASP A 75 9.88 -21.42 17.79
C ASP A 75 8.63 -20.64 18.23
N THR A 76 8.80 -19.40 18.72
CA THR A 76 7.67 -18.56 19.15
C THR A 76 7.85 -17.13 18.67
N GLU A 77 6.97 -16.69 17.75
CA GLU A 77 6.66 -15.28 17.50
C GLU A 77 7.50 -14.46 16.49
N PHE A 78 8.03 -15.08 15.43
CA PHE A 78 8.23 -14.36 14.16
C PHE A 78 7.41 -14.97 13.01
N HIS A 79 6.14 -15.30 13.28
CA HIS A 79 5.15 -15.37 12.22
C HIS A 79 4.81 -13.94 11.81
N VAL A 80 5.56 -13.38 10.85
CA VAL A 80 4.99 -12.32 10.02
C VAL A 80 3.76 -12.94 9.38
N GLN A 81 2.56 -12.57 9.86
CA GLN A 81 1.30 -13.03 9.30
C GLN A 81 1.10 -12.41 7.90
N TYR A 82 1.92 -12.80 6.93
CA TYR A 82 1.56 -12.67 5.53
C TYR A 82 0.45 -13.67 5.27
N HIS A 83 -0.78 -13.19 5.40
CA HIS A 83 -1.99 -13.95 5.16
C HIS A 83 -1.90 -14.59 3.76
N VAL A 84 -1.76 -15.92 3.67
CA VAL A 84 -1.53 -16.67 2.41
C VAL A 84 -2.58 -16.35 1.34
N ARG A 85 -3.79 -15.95 1.77
CA ARG A 85 -4.87 -15.44 0.91
C ARG A 85 -4.48 -14.22 0.06
N SER A 86 -3.52 -13.40 0.52
CA SER A 86 -3.02 -12.21 -0.21
C SER A 86 -2.15 -12.56 -1.42
N LYS A 87 -1.49 -13.73 -1.41
CA LYS A 87 -0.60 -14.14 -2.50
C LYS A 87 -1.39 -14.56 -3.74
N ILE A 88 -2.41 -15.39 -3.57
CA ILE A 88 -3.30 -15.81 -4.67
C ILE A 88 -4.09 -14.61 -5.19
N TRP A 89 -4.63 -13.78 -4.30
CA TRP A 89 -5.38 -12.59 -4.68
C TRP A 89 -4.51 -11.59 -5.44
N GLY A 90 -3.26 -11.38 -5.00
CA GLY A 90 -2.31 -10.50 -5.70
C GLY A 90 -2.01 -11.00 -7.13
N HIS A 91 -1.76 -12.29 -7.31
CA HIS A 91 -1.55 -12.85 -8.65
C HIS A 91 -2.81 -12.76 -9.53
N MET A 92 -3.99 -13.01 -8.97
CA MET A 92 -5.25 -12.88 -9.70
C MET A 92 -5.50 -11.44 -10.17
N TRP A 93 -5.33 -10.45 -9.30
CA TRP A 93 -5.53 -9.04 -9.66
C TRP A 93 -4.45 -8.52 -10.59
N GLY A 94 -3.21 -8.95 -10.42
CA GLY A 94 -2.12 -8.64 -11.35
C GLY A 94 -2.40 -9.17 -12.76
N ALA A 95 -2.76 -10.46 -12.88
CA ALA A 95 -3.09 -11.06 -14.16
C ALA A 95 -4.32 -10.41 -14.82
N PHE A 96 -5.36 -10.11 -14.03
CA PHE A 96 -6.56 -9.43 -14.50
C PHE A 96 -6.23 -8.04 -15.08
N THR A 97 -5.41 -7.26 -14.37
CA THR A 97 -5.02 -5.91 -14.80
C THR A 97 -4.24 -5.93 -16.12
N VAL A 98 -3.33 -6.90 -16.28
CA VAL A 98 -2.54 -7.04 -17.53
C VAL A 98 -3.43 -7.43 -18.70
N ILE A 99 -4.31 -8.42 -18.51
CA ILE A 99 -5.21 -8.89 -19.58
C ILE A 99 -6.20 -7.79 -19.97
N PHE A 100 -6.83 -7.15 -18.98
CA PHE A 100 -7.82 -6.11 -19.23
C PHE A 100 -7.19 -4.83 -19.81
N GLY A 101 -6.02 -4.43 -19.30
CA GLY A 101 -5.26 -3.30 -19.83
C GLY A 101 -4.83 -3.51 -21.28
N THR A 102 -4.31 -4.70 -21.60
CA THR A 102 -3.92 -5.02 -22.97
C THR A 102 -5.14 -5.08 -23.90
N GLY A 103 -6.23 -5.71 -23.45
CA GLY A 103 -7.48 -5.79 -24.22
C GLY A 103 -8.12 -4.43 -24.50
N THR A 104 -8.14 -3.54 -23.51
CA THR A 104 -8.69 -2.18 -23.67
C THR A 104 -7.87 -1.33 -24.65
N VAL A 105 -6.54 -1.43 -24.60
CA VAL A 105 -5.66 -0.76 -25.58
C VAL A 105 -5.93 -1.28 -26.99
N ILE A 106 -6.05 -2.59 -27.18
CA ILE A 106 -6.35 -3.19 -28.50
C ILE A 106 -7.72 -2.74 -29.02
N ALA A 107 -8.75 -2.71 -28.16
CA ALA A 107 -10.08 -2.29 -28.54
C ALA A 107 -10.13 -0.80 -28.92
N TYR A 108 -9.44 0.06 -28.17
CA TYR A 108 -9.41 1.51 -28.41
C TYR A 108 -8.62 1.88 -29.67
N TYR A 109 -7.48 1.22 -29.90
CA TYR A 109 -6.59 1.48 -31.04
C TYR A 109 -6.79 0.48 -32.20
N LYS A 110 -7.95 -0.17 -32.29
CA LYS A 110 -8.24 -1.21 -33.28
C LYS A 110 -7.92 -0.78 -34.71
N GLU A 111 -8.48 0.33 -35.16
CA GLU A 111 -8.34 0.81 -36.54
C GLU A 111 -6.90 1.14 -36.94
N PRO A 112 -6.13 1.95 -36.18
CA PRO A 112 -4.73 2.21 -36.52
C PRO A 112 -3.84 0.96 -36.44
N ILE A 113 -4.15 0.01 -35.56
CA ILE A 113 -3.46 -1.28 -35.48
C ILE A 113 -3.72 -2.10 -36.75
N LEU A 114 -4.97 -2.19 -37.21
CA LEU A 114 -5.33 -2.91 -38.45
C LEU A 114 -4.69 -2.29 -39.68
N GLN A 115 -4.68 -0.95 -39.76
CA GLN A 115 -4.01 -0.23 -40.84
C GLN A 115 -2.49 -0.45 -40.85
N SER A 116 -1.86 -0.54 -39.67
CA SER A 116 -0.43 -0.83 -39.56
C SER A 116 -0.12 -2.29 -39.91
N LEU A 117 -1.01 -3.22 -39.54
CA LEU A 117 -0.86 -4.65 -39.81
C LEU A 117 -1.06 -5.01 -41.30
N SER A 118 -1.92 -4.28 -42.01
CA SER A 118 -2.13 -4.50 -43.45
C SER A 118 -0.92 -4.16 -44.32
N HIS A 119 0.04 -3.40 -43.77
CA HIS A 119 1.31 -3.10 -44.43
C HIS A 119 2.27 -4.30 -44.47
N TYR A 120 2.05 -5.32 -43.63
CA TYR A 120 2.91 -6.51 -43.57
C TYR A 120 2.33 -7.66 -44.42
N PRO A 121 3.05 -8.13 -45.45
CA PRO A 121 2.55 -9.12 -46.42
C PRO A 121 2.04 -10.42 -45.78
N HIS A 122 2.66 -10.86 -44.68
CA HIS A 122 2.31 -12.11 -43.98
C HIS A 122 1.02 -12.04 -43.17
N PHE A 123 0.53 -10.84 -42.86
CA PHE A 123 -0.67 -10.62 -42.06
C PHE A 123 -1.91 -10.32 -42.91
N TYR A 124 -1.72 -9.84 -44.13
CA TYR A 124 -2.82 -9.45 -45.03
C TYR A 124 -3.81 -10.60 -45.27
N ASP A 125 -3.31 -11.80 -45.58
CA ASP A 125 -4.15 -12.98 -45.87
C ASP A 125 -4.98 -13.47 -44.68
N LYS A 126 -4.61 -13.06 -43.46
CA LYS A 126 -5.29 -13.46 -42.21
C LYS A 126 -6.27 -12.41 -41.69
N LEU A 127 -6.24 -11.18 -42.20
CA LEU A 127 -7.17 -10.11 -41.81
C LEU A 127 -8.66 -10.47 -42.00
N PRO A 128 -9.08 -11.16 -43.08
CA PRO A 128 -10.48 -11.52 -43.28
C PRO A 128 -11.01 -12.50 -42.21
N GLN A 129 -10.15 -13.37 -41.68
CA GLN A 129 -10.52 -14.31 -40.62
C GLN A 129 -10.80 -13.58 -39.31
N LEU A 130 -10.03 -12.54 -38.98
CA LEU A 130 -10.24 -11.71 -37.80
C LEU A 130 -11.57 -10.93 -37.87
N ALA A 131 -11.95 -10.44 -39.05
CA ALA A 131 -13.23 -9.76 -39.26
C ALA A 131 -14.43 -10.71 -39.05
N SER A 132 -14.32 -11.98 -39.46
CA SER A 132 -15.37 -12.98 -39.23
C SER A 132 -15.56 -13.33 -37.75
N ILE A 133 -14.46 -13.35 -36.98
CA ILE A 133 -14.50 -13.55 -35.52
C ILE A 133 -15.22 -12.39 -34.84
N GLU A 134 -14.98 -11.15 -35.27
CA GLU A 134 -15.70 -9.97 -34.76
C GLU A 134 -17.21 -10.08 -34.98
N GLN A 135 -17.64 -10.53 -36.15
CA GLN A 135 -19.06 -10.76 -36.42
C GLN A 135 -19.66 -11.83 -35.52
N GLN A 136 -18.94 -12.94 -35.29
CA GLN A 136 -19.38 -13.99 -34.36
C GLN A 136 -19.46 -13.50 -32.91
N ILE A 137 -18.50 -12.69 -32.46
CA ILE A 137 -18.49 -12.11 -31.10
C ILE A 137 -19.65 -11.12 -30.94
N SER A 138 -19.91 -10.28 -31.94
CA SER A 138 -21.00 -9.30 -31.90
C SER A 138 -22.38 -9.98 -31.79
N MET A 139 -22.56 -11.13 -32.46
CA MET A 139 -23.78 -11.93 -32.38
C MET A 139 -23.97 -12.56 -31.00
N GLN A 140 -22.89 -12.92 -30.30
CA GLN A 140 -22.93 -13.41 -28.92
C GLN A 140 -23.10 -12.28 -27.89
N GLY A 141 -22.86 -11.02 -28.26
CA GLY A 141 -22.97 -9.86 -27.38
C GLY A 141 -24.36 -9.66 -26.78
N HIS A 142 -25.42 -10.02 -27.51
CA HIS A 142 -26.80 -9.91 -27.00
C HIS A 142 -27.06 -10.86 -25.81
N LEU A 143 -26.46 -12.06 -25.83
CA LEU A 143 -26.53 -13.02 -24.72
C LEU A 143 -25.85 -12.46 -23.47
N VAL A 144 -24.63 -11.91 -23.61
CA VAL A 144 -23.88 -11.27 -22.52
C VAL A 144 -24.63 -10.07 -21.94
N TYR A 145 -25.23 -9.24 -22.80
CA TYR A 145 -26.04 -8.10 -22.37
C TYR A 145 -27.26 -8.53 -21.54
N SER A 146 -27.98 -9.56 -22.00
CA SER A 146 -29.16 -10.09 -21.29
C SER A 146 -28.80 -10.70 -19.93
N MET A 147 -27.67 -11.41 -19.84
CA MET A 147 -27.15 -11.94 -18.57
C MET A 147 -26.72 -10.80 -17.63
N GLY A 148 -26.05 -9.77 -18.15
CA GLY A 148 -25.63 -8.61 -17.38
C GLY A 148 -26.82 -7.90 -16.72
N ASN A 149 -27.92 -7.72 -17.45
CA ASN A 149 -29.12 -7.08 -16.92
C ASN A 149 -29.79 -7.95 -15.83
N GLN A 150 -29.84 -9.26 -16.02
CA GLN A 150 -30.37 -10.18 -14.99
C GLN A 150 -29.52 -10.16 -13.71
N VAL A 151 -28.19 -10.09 -13.82
CA VAL A 151 -27.30 -9.98 -12.66
C VAL A 151 -27.46 -8.64 -11.95
N SER A 152 -27.60 -7.54 -12.70
CA SER A 152 -27.83 -6.21 -12.10
C SER A 152 -29.11 -6.18 -11.27
N ILE A 153 -30.21 -6.71 -11.81
CA ILE A 153 -31.50 -6.80 -11.10
C ILE A 153 -31.38 -7.72 -9.87
N ALA A 154 -30.66 -8.84 -9.98
CA ALA A 154 -30.44 -9.75 -8.85
C ALA A 154 -29.61 -9.09 -7.73
N LEU A 155 -28.60 -8.30 -8.08
CA LEU A 155 -27.78 -7.54 -7.13
C LEU A 155 -28.58 -6.45 -6.43
N GLU A 156 -29.39 -5.69 -7.16
CA GLU A 156 -30.28 -4.68 -6.57
C GLU A 156 -31.25 -5.31 -5.56
N GLN A 157 -31.85 -6.46 -5.90
CA GLN A 157 -32.73 -7.19 -5.00
C GLN A 157 -32.01 -7.69 -3.74
N MET A 158 -30.78 -8.20 -3.88
CA MET A 158 -29.97 -8.64 -2.74
C MET A 158 -29.59 -7.48 -1.81
N VAL A 159 -29.19 -6.34 -2.37
CA VAL A 159 -28.83 -5.15 -1.60
C VAL A 159 -30.05 -4.60 -0.87
N SER A 160 -31.21 -4.49 -1.54
CA SER A 160 -32.46 -4.04 -0.92
C SER A 160 -32.84 -4.91 0.28
N ASN A 161 -32.88 -6.23 0.10
CA ASN A 161 -33.23 -7.16 1.18
C ASN A 161 -32.26 -7.07 2.37
N SER A 162 -30.98 -6.77 2.13
CA SER A 162 -29.98 -6.62 3.20
C SER A 162 -30.14 -5.31 3.98
N MET A 163 -30.51 -4.21 3.31
CA MET A 163 -30.74 -2.91 3.94
C MET A 163 -31.95 -2.97 4.88
N ASP A 164 -33.03 -3.67 4.49
CA ASP A 164 -34.22 -3.82 5.32
C ASP A 164 -33.92 -4.53 6.65
N ILE A 165 -33.06 -5.55 6.63
CA ILE A 165 -32.63 -6.26 7.85
C ILE A 165 -31.83 -5.34 8.78
N VAL A 166 -30.93 -4.53 8.23
CA VAL A 166 -30.11 -3.58 9.00
C VAL A 166 -30.97 -2.50 9.65
N VAL A 167 -31.97 -1.98 8.93
CA VAL A 167 -32.92 -0.98 9.46
C VAL A 167 -33.75 -1.55 10.61
N VAL A 168 -34.23 -2.80 10.49
CA VAL A 168 -34.97 -3.46 11.57
C VAL A 168 -34.10 -3.65 12.81
N LEU A 169 -32.85 -4.09 12.65
CA LEU A 169 -31.91 -4.26 13.76
C LEU A 169 -31.61 -2.92 14.47
N LEU A 170 -31.39 -1.85 13.71
CA LEU A 170 -31.19 -0.51 14.25
C LEU A 170 -32.44 -0.01 15.01
N ALA A 171 -33.63 -0.22 14.49
CA ALA A 171 -34.87 0.16 15.16
C ALA A 171 -35.05 -0.57 16.50
N VAL A 172 -34.72 -1.88 16.55
CA VAL A 172 -34.75 -2.68 17.79
C VAL A 172 -33.73 -2.14 18.80
N LEU A 173 -32.50 -1.86 18.38
CA LEU A 173 -31.46 -1.30 19.26
C LEU A 173 -31.86 0.06 19.83
N CYS A 174 -32.39 0.95 18.99
CA CYS A 174 -32.91 2.26 19.42
C CYS A 174 -34.08 2.10 20.42
N GLY A 175 -35.00 1.16 20.17
CA GLY A 175 -36.10 0.87 21.08
C GLY A 175 -35.62 0.34 22.45
N VAL A 176 -34.64 -0.55 22.46
CA VAL A 176 -34.02 -1.06 23.69
C VAL A 176 -33.30 0.05 24.46
N GLN A 177 -32.51 0.88 23.77
CA GLN A 177 -31.82 2.02 24.39
C GLN A 177 -32.81 3.01 25.00
N TYR A 178 -33.89 3.34 24.28
CA TYR A 178 -34.97 4.19 24.79
C TYR A 178 -35.63 3.59 26.04
N TYR A 179 -35.94 2.30 26.02
CA TYR A 179 -36.54 1.61 27.16
C TYR A 179 -35.63 1.63 28.40
N LEU A 180 -34.34 1.36 28.23
CA LEU A 180 -33.35 1.40 29.32
C LEU A 180 -33.19 2.80 29.91
N LEU A 181 -33.10 3.83 29.07
CA LEU A 181 -33.05 5.23 29.51
C LEU A 181 -34.32 5.65 30.25
N HIS A 182 -35.49 5.24 29.75
CA HIS A 182 -36.76 5.55 30.39
C HIS A 182 -36.91 4.85 31.74
N ARG A 183 -36.47 3.58 31.85
CA ARG A 183 -36.44 2.85 33.12
C ARG A 183 -35.49 3.51 34.13
N LYS A 184 -34.30 3.93 33.69
CA LYS A 184 -33.34 4.66 34.55
C LYS A 184 -33.91 6.00 35.01
N SER A 185 -34.53 6.78 34.12
CA SER A 185 -35.20 8.04 34.47
C SER A 185 -36.33 7.86 35.48
N LYS A 186 -37.11 6.77 35.38
CA LYS A 186 -38.14 6.43 36.39
C LYS A 186 -37.52 6.05 37.73
N ALA A 187 -36.45 5.25 37.74
CA ALA A 187 -35.73 4.88 38.97
C ALA A 187 -35.14 6.10 39.68
N ASP A 188 -34.49 7.02 38.95
CA ASP A 188 -33.91 8.25 39.49
C ASP A 188 -34.96 9.24 40.02
N ARG A 189 -36.20 9.22 39.49
CA ARG A 189 -37.32 10.01 40.03
C ARG A 189 -37.91 9.42 41.32
N MET A 190 -37.81 8.11 41.53
CA MET A 190 -38.29 7.46 42.75
C MET A 190 -37.29 7.59 43.92
N SER A 191 -35.99 7.76 43.66
CA SER A 191 -34.98 7.94 44.73
C SER A 191 -34.86 9.38 45.24
N ARG A 192 -35.48 10.36 44.59
CA ARG A 192 -35.51 11.79 45.00
C ARG A 192 -36.79 12.22 45.72
N LYS A 193 -37.73 11.30 45.99
CA LYS A 193 -38.90 11.52 46.84
C LYS A 193 -38.67 10.87 48.19
#